data_AF-A0AAE0ANH9-F1
#
_entry.id   AF-A0AAE0ANH9-F1
#
_cell.length_a   1.000
_cell.length_b   1.000
_cell.length_c   1.000
_cell.angle_alpha   90.00
_cell.angle_beta   90.00
_cell.angle_gamma   90.00
#
_symmetry.space_group_name_H-M   'P 1'
#
loop_
_entity.id
_entity.type
_entity.pdbx_description
1 polymer ?
#
loop_
_entity_poly.entity_id
_entity_poly.type
_entity_poly.pdbx_seq_one_letter_code
_entity_poly.pdbx_strand_id
1 'polypeptide(L)'
;MRNFVDDLLILHRFGLSGRPGKAPVIRRVVWSPPAPGWIKVNTDGATLGSPGWHKIWLESDSSYVVQLLSIMSDQVTWRVRQAWQHCIHQISHMEFQVSHIFREGNQVVDALSKHSLGLSPDS
;
A
#
# COMPACT_ATOMS: atom_id res chain seq x y z
N MET A 1 -2.86 14.45 5.18
CA MET A 1 -3.12 15.90 5.03
C MET A 1 -4.07 16.03 3.84
N ARG A 2 -5.35 16.31 4.08
CA ARG A 2 -6.35 16.43 3.01
C ARG A 2 -6.38 17.90 2.63
N ASN A 3 -5.85 18.25 1.47
CA ASN A 3 -5.82 19.62 0.98
C ASN A 3 -7.25 20.07 0.65
N PHE A 4 -7.97 20.60 1.64
CA PHE A 4 -9.28 21.22 1.41
C PHE A 4 -9.12 22.70 1.07
N VAL A 5 -10.14 23.29 0.46
CA VAL A 5 -10.15 24.72 0.08
C VAL A 5 -9.90 25.62 1.30
N ASP A 6 -10.29 25.17 2.50
CA ASP A 6 -10.07 25.87 3.76
C ASP A 6 -8.58 26.02 4.14
N ASP A 7 -7.73 25.06 3.78
CA ASP A 7 -6.27 25.14 4.02
C ASP A 7 -5.61 26.24 3.17
N LEU A 8 -6.17 26.53 1.99
CA LEU A 8 -5.68 27.58 1.10
C LEU A 8 -5.98 28.98 1.65
N LEU A 9 -7.10 29.14 2.38
CA LEU A 9 -7.49 30.40 3.01
C LEU A 9 -6.54 30.78 4.15
N ILE A 10 -6.01 29.80 4.89
CA ILE A 10 -5.02 30.01 5.95
C ILE A 10 -3.70 30.53 5.35
N LEU A 11 -3.23 29.94 4.25
CA LEU A 11 -1.98 30.33 3.58
C LEU A 11 -2.03 31.77 3.04
N HIS A 12 -3.18 32.19 2.49
CA HIS A 12 -3.38 33.55 2.02
C HIS A 12 -3.30 34.59 3.15
N ARG A 13 -3.76 34.24 4.36
CA ARG A 13 -3.70 35.12 5.55
C ARG A 13 -2.28 35.42 6.03
N PHE A 14 -1.33 34.53 5.75
CA PHE A 14 0.10 34.70 6.08
C PHE A 14 0.94 35.23 4.90
N GLY A 15 0.31 35.67 3.81
CA GLY A 15 1.02 36.17 2.62
C GLY A 15 1.82 35.11 1.87
N LEU A 16 1.61 33.83 2.16
CA LEU A 16 2.25 32.72 1.46
C LEU A 16 1.44 32.45 0.19
N SER A 17 1.97 32.88 -0.95
CA SER A 17 1.40 32.54 -2.26
C SER A 17 1.60 31.04 -2.49
N GLY A 18 0.52 30.27 -2.33
CA GLY A 18 0.53 28.84 -2.60
C GLY A 18 0.88 28.59 -4.06
N ARG A 19 1.82 27.68 -4.32
CA ARG A 19 2.03 27.10 -5.65
C ARG A 19 1.05 25.92 -5.77
N PRO A 20 -0.14 26.06 -6.39
CA PRO A 20 -1.03 24.91 -6.53
C PRO A 20 -0.27 23.82 -7.30
N GLY A 21 -0.14 22.65 -6.67
CA GLY A 21 0.40 21.48 -7.35
C GLY A 21 -0.47 21.17 -8.58
N LYS A 22 0.14 20.71 -9.67
CA LYS A 22 -0.61 20.26 -10.83
C LYS A 22 -1.63 19.21 -10.38
N ALA A 23 -2.86 19.32 -10.87
CA ALA A 23 -3.90 18.34 -10.59
C ALA A 23 -3.39 16.92 -10.92
N PRO A 24 -3.67 15.91 -10.08
CA PRO A 24 -3.20 14.55 -10.33
C PRO A 24 -3.70 14.06 -11.69
N VAL A 25 -2.81 13.50 -12.50
CA VAL A 25 -3.21 12.87 -13.76
C VAL A 25 -3.85 11.53 -13.42
N ILE A 26 -5.18 11.43 -13.60
CA ILE A 26 -5.91 10.17 -13.42
C ILE A 26 -5.46 9.20 -14.52
N ARG A 27 -4.61 8.24 -14.16
CA ARG A 27 -4.24 7.13 -15.06
C ARG A 27 -5.19 5.98 -14.82
N ARG A 28 -5.82 5.48 -15.89
CA ARG A 28 -6.61 4.25 -15.84
C ARG A 28 -5.67 3.09 -15.53
N VAL A 29 -5.85 2.47 -14.36
CA VAL A 29 -5.20 1.20 -14.03
C VAL A 29 -6.12 0.09 -14.55
N VAL A 30 -5.65 -0.67 -15.54
CA VAL A 30 -6.36 -1.85 -16.04
C VAL A 30 -5.96 -3.02 -15.15
N TRP A 31 -6.92 -3.55 -14.38
CA TRP A 31 -6.70 -4.78 -13.63
C TRP A 31 -6.79 -5.97 -14.59
N SER A 32 -5.74 -6.79 -14.61
CA SER A 32 -5.77 -8.12 -15.23
C SER A 32 -5.79 -9.19 -14.16
N PRO A 33 -6.61 -10.25 -14.32
CA PRO A 33 -6.58 -11.38 -13.41
C PRO A 33 -5.20 -12.06 -13.47
N PRO A 34 -4.67 -12.51 -12.32
CA PRO A 34 -3.42 -13.25 -12.31
C PRO A 34 -3.60 -14.61 -13.00
N ALA A 35 -2.48 -15.23 -13.40
CA ALA A 35 -2.52 -16.56 -14.01
C ALA A 35 -3.15 -17.59 -13.04
N PRO A 36 -3.77 -18.67 -13.55
CA PRO A 36 -4.37 -19.69 -12.70
C PRO A 36 -3.40 -20.20 -11.62
N GLY A 37 -3.90 -20.30 -10.38
CA GLY A 37 -3.12 -20.73 -9.22
C GLY A 37 -2.37 -19.61 -8.48
N TRP A 38 -2.34 -18.38 -9.02
CA TRP A 38 -1.79 -17.23 -8.32
C TRP A 38 -2.87 -16.45 -7.55
N ILE A 39 -2.55 -16.11 -6.31
CA ILE A 39 -3.35 -15.16 -5.53
C ILE A 39 -2.63 -13.81 -5.60
N LYS A 40 -3.31 -12.82 -6.16
CA LYS A 40 -2.83 -11.45 -6.24
C LYS A 40 -3.35 -10.65 -5.05
N VAL A 41 -2.43 -10.12 -4.25
CA VAL A 41 -2.74 -9.42 -3.01
C VAL A 41 -2.17 -8.02 -3.09
N ASN A 42 -3.00 -7.02 -2.79
CA ASN A 42 -2.58 -5.63 -2.67
C ASN A 42 -2.53 -5.29 -1.17
N THR A 43 -1.48 -4.64 -0.68
CA THR A 43 -1.32 -4.36 0.76
C THR A 43 -1.42 -2.89 1.11
N ASP A 44 -2.15 -2.61 2.19
CA ASP A 44 -2.07 -1.37 2.97
C ASP A 44 -2.42 -1.56 4.47
N GLY A 45 -2.75 -2.79 4.90
CA GLY A 45 -2.99 -3.18 6.28
C GLY A 45 -2.94 -4.70 6.43
N ALA A 46 -2.20 -5.20 7.43
CA ALA A 46 -1.94 -6.62 7.62
C ALA A 46 -3.22 -7.41 7.96
N THR A 47 -3.42 -8.57 7.34
CA THR A 47 -4.48 -9.53 7.70
C THR A 47 -3.91 -10.67 8.54
N LEU A 48 -4.67 -11.08 9.55
CA LEU A 48 -4.33 -12.16 10.48
C LEU A 48 -4.75 -13.51 9.87
N GLY A 49 -3.80 -14.28 9.36
CA GLY A 49 -4.03 -15.67 8.96
C GLY A 49 -3.04 -16.19 7.93
N SER A 50 -2.66 -17.46 8.05
CA SER A 50 -1.84 -18.22 7.10
C SER A 50 -2.70 -19.24 6.35
N PRO A 51 -3.46 -18.83 5.32
CA PRO A 51 -4.39 -19.69 4.58
C PRO A 51 -3.73 -20.76 3.67
N GLY A 52 -2.50 -21.20 3.96
CA GLY A 52 -1.83 -22.27 3.21
C GLY A 52 -1.53 -21.90 1.74
N TRP A 53 -1.31 -20.61 1.46
CA TRP A 53 -1.06 -20.14 0.10
C TRP A 53 0.32 -20.57 -0.40
N HIS A 54 0.36 -21.19 -1.59
CA HIS A 54 1.60 -21.68 -2.21
C HIS A 54 2.14 -20.76 -3.30
N LYS A 55 1.30 -19.90 -3.91
CA LYS A 55 1.73 -18.88 -4.88
C LYS A 55 1.09 -17.53 -4.57
N ILE A 56 1.91 -16.51 -4.35
CA ILE A 56 1.46 -15.17 -3.96
C ILE A 56 2.15 -14.13 -4.82
N TRP A 57 1.36 -13.24 -5.44
CA TRP A 57 1.85 -12.03 -6.07
C TRP A 57 1.40 -10.81 -5.27
N LEU A 58 2.35 -10.15 -4.60
CA LEU A 58 2.15 -8.94 -3.82
C LEU A 58 2.31 -7.67 -4.69
N GLU A 59 1.32 -6.78 -4.70
CA GLU A 59 1.47 -5.41 -5.19
C GLU A 59 1.55 -4.42 -4.03
N SER A 60 2.57 -3.55 -4.04
CA SER A 60 2.76 -2.51 -3.03
C SER A 60 3.02 -1.15 -3.67
N ASP A 61 2.47 -0.09 -3.08
CA ASP A 61 2.74 1.29 -3.50
C ASP A 61 4.06 1.85 -2.94
N SER A 62 4.71 1.12 -2.03
CA SER A 62 6.00 1.47 -1.45
C SER A 62 7.14 0.81 -2.20
N SER A 63 7.87 1.59 -3.00
CA SER A 63 9.06 1.13 -3.72
C SER A 63 10.13 0.55 -2.78
N TYR A 64 10.22 1.07 -1.56
CA TYR A 64 11.13 0.56 -0.53
C TYR A 64 10.77 -0.86 -0.10
N VAL A 65 9.49 -1.13 0.15
CA VAL A 65 9.01 -2.48 0.50
C VAL A 65 9.23 -3.46 -0.65
N VAL A 66 8.91 -3.04 -1.88
CA VAL A 66 9.16 -3.85 -3.09
C VAL A 66 10.64 -4.21 -3.17
N GLN A 67 11.54 -3.23 -3.05
CA GLN A 67 12.99 -3.48 -3.12
C GLN A 67 13.47 -4.47 -2.05
N LEU A 68 13.06 -4.29 -0.80
CA LEU A 68 13.44 -5.18 0.30
C LEU A 68 12.96 -6.62 0.09
N LEU A 69 11.72 -6.80 -0.36
CA LEU A 69 11.14 -8.12 -0.61
C LEU A 69 11.69 -8.77 -1.87
N SER A 70 11.98 -7.99 -2.93
CA SER A 70 12.59 -8.53 -4.16
C SER A 70 13.97 -9.14 -3.93
N ILE A 71 14.73 -8.63 -2.94
CA ILE A 71 16.06 -9.14 -2.61
C ILE A 71 16.09 -9.92 -1.28
N MET A 72 14.95 -10.13 -0.63
CA MET A 72 14.82 -10.78 0.69
C MET A 72 15.78 -10.18 1.75
N SER A 73 15.87 -8.85 1.82
CA SER A 73 16.77 -8.13 2.73
C SER A 73 16.25 -8.10 4.17
N ASP A 74 17.15 -8.21 5.16
CA ASP A 74 16.83 -8.01 6.59
C ASP A 74 17.07 -6.57 7.08
N GLN A 75 17.30 -5.62 6.14
CA GLN A 75 17.53 -4.21 6.43
C GLN A 75 16.22 -3.48 6.75
N VAL A 76 15.59 -3.86 7.86
CA VAL A 76 14.39 -3.24 8.40
C VAL A 76 14.64 -2.66 9.79
N THR A 77 13.79 -1.72 10.22
CA THR A 77 13.90 -1.17 11.57
C THR A 77 13.59 -2.23 12.63
N TRP A 78 14.26 -2.15 13.78
CA TRP A 78 14.14 -3.16 14.85
C TRP A 78 12.69 -3.39 15.31
N ARG A 79 11.85 -2.35 15.28
CA ARG A 79 10.44 -2.39 15.71
C ARG A 79 9.60 -3.38 14.91
N VAL A 80 9.94 -3.61 13.65
CA VAL A 80 9.22 -4.54 12.75
C VAL A 80 10.01 -5.79 12.44
N ARG A 81 11.25 -5.91 12.94
CA ARG A 81 12.18 -6.97 12.56
C ARG A 81 11.68 -8.38 12.85
N GLN A 82 11.03 -8.58 14.00
CA GLN A 82 10.49 -9.90 14.35
C GLN A 82 9.37 -10.32 13.40
N ALA A 83 8.41 -9.42 13.13
CA ALA A 83 7.33 -9.68 12.19
C ALA A 83 7.88 -9.89 10.77
N TRP A 84 8.87 -9.08 10.37
CA TRP A 84 9.56 -9.21 9.10
C TRP A 84 10.23 -10.58 8.93
N GLN A 85 11.01 -11.03 9.92
CA GLN A 85 11.68 -12.33 9.88
C GLN A 85 10.69 -13.49 9.77
N HIS A 86 9.56 -13.40 10.47
CA HIS A 86 8.48 -14.38 10.32
C HIS A 86 7.91 -14.36 8.90
N CYS A 87 7.62 -13.18 8.35
CA CYS A 87 7.13 -13.04 6.98
C CYS A 87 8.12 -13.60 5.95
N ILE A 88 9.40 -13.23 6.03
CA ILE A 88 10.43 -13.73 5.11
C ILE A 88 10.55 -15.25 5.19
N HIS A 89 10.53 -15.82 6.39
CA HIS A 89 10.55 -17.27 6.57
C HIS A 89 9.35 -17.94 5.90
N GLN A 90 8.13 -17.42 6.11
CA GLN A 90 6.93 -17.96 5.47
C GLN A 90 6.98 -17.85 3.94
N ILE A 91 7.37 -16.68 3.43
CA ILE A 91 7.45 -16.39 2.00
C ILE A 91 8.53 -17.26 1.32
N SER A 92 9.61 -17.62 2.03
CA SER A 92 10.66 -18.48 1.50
C SER A 92 10.19 -19.90 1.11
N HIS A 93 9.03 -20.32 1.62
CA HIS A 93 8.39 -21.60 1.29
C HIS A 93 7.30 -21.47 0.20
N MET A 94 7.18 -20.31 -0.45
CA MET A 94 6.13 -20.00 -1.42
C MET A 94 6.74 -19.61 -2.77
N GLU A 95 5.97 -19.78 -3.85
CA GLU A 95 6.26 -19.11 -5.12
C GLU A 95 5.81 -17.65 -5.02
N PHE A 96 6.74 -16.77 -4.69
CA PHE A 96 6.45 -15.38 -4.36
C PHE A 96 6.90 -14.41 -5.44
N GLN A 97 6.04 -13.47 -5.78
CA GLN A 97 6.32 -12.34 -6.65
C GLN A 97 5.92 -11.04 -5.97
N VAL A 98 6.66 -9.97 -6.25
CA VAL A 98 6.35 -8.63 -5.76
C VAL A 98 6.52 -7.59 -6.86
N SER A 99 5.62 -6.63 -6.96
CA SER A 99 5.71 -5.52 -7.91
C SER A 99 5.24 -4.21 -7.30
N HIS A 100 5.73 -3.11 -7.89
CA HIS A 100 5.29 -1.77 -7.54
C HIS A 100 3.99 -1.43 -8.26
N ILE A 101 3.06 -0.78 -7.56
CA ILE A 101 1.87 -0.16 -8.14
C ILE A 101 1.84 1.33 -7.81
N PHE A 102 1.33 2.15 -8.71
CA PHE A 102 1.06 3.55 -8.39
C PHE A 102 0.01 3.65 -7.27
N ARG A 103 0.18 4.61 -6.35
CA ARG A 103 -0.75 4.81 -5.23
C ARG A 103 -2.20 4.98 -5.70
N GLU A 104 -2.40 5.60 -6.86
CA GLU A 104 -3.70 5.75 -7.50
C GLU A 104 -4.38 4.40 -7.81
N GLY A 105 -3.60 3.37 -8.14
CA GLY A 105 -4.07 2.00 -8.34
C GLY A 105 -4.37 1.23 -7.05
N ASN A 106 -3.84 1.69 -5.91
CA ASN A 106 -4.06 1.09 -4.59
C ASN A 106 -5.17 1.79 -3.78
N GLN A 107 -5.89 2.77 -4.37
CA GLN A 107 -6.90 3.56 -3.67
C GLN A 107 -8.07 2.74 -3.12
N VAL A 108 -8.45 1.66 -3.82
CA VAL A 108 -9.55 0.79 -3.37
C VAL A 108 -9.19 0.10 -2.05
N VAL A 109 -7.95 -0.33 -1.92
CA VAL A 109 -7.43 -1.01 -0.74
C VAL A 109 -7.28 0.00 0.42
N ASP A 110 -6.78 1.22 0.12
CA ASP A 110 -6.72 2.37 1.06
C ASP A 110 -8.09 2.85 1.55
N ALA A 111 -9.14 2.67 0.76
CA ALA A 111 -10.51 2.91 1.21
C ALA A 111 -11.02 1.76 2.10
N LEU A 112 -10.74 0.51 1.71
CA LEU A 112 -11.16 -0.69 2.44
C LEU A 112 -10.48 -0.81 3.82
N SER A 113 -9.19 -0.50 3.94
CA SER A 113 -8.47 -0.56 5.22
C SER A 113 -8.95 0.48 6.22
N LYS A 114 -9.33 1.67 5.74
CA LYS A 114 -9.95 2.71 6.58
C LYS A 114 -11.32 2.28 7.09
N HIS A 115 -12.06 1.51 6.30
CA HIS A 115 -13.34 0.94 6.74
C HIS A 115 -13.16 -0.22 7.72
N SER A 116 -12.14 -1.07 7.55
CA SER A 116 -11.86 -2.18 8.48
C SER A 116 -11.35 -1.74 9.84
N LEU A 117 -10.80 -0.52 9.96
CA LEU A 117 -10.33 0.09 11.21
C LEU A 117 -11.40 0.89 11.99
N GLY A 118 -12.65 0.94 11.52
CA GLY A 118 -13.79 1.46 12.29
C GLY A 118 -14.21 2.90 11.97
N LEU A 119 -14.78 3.12 10.79
CA LEU A 119 -15.70 4.24 10.56
C LEU A 119 -16.99 3.70 9.92
N SER A 120 -17.90 3.21 10.77
CA SER A 120 -19.33 3.28 10.51
C SER A 120 -19.73 4.75 10.41
N PRO A 121 -20.59 5.18 9.45
CA PRO A 121 -21.05 6.57 9.38
C PRO A 121 -21.99 7.00 10.52
N ASP A 122 -22.39 6.09 11.41
CA ASP A 122 -23.38 6.39 12.45
C ASP A 122 -22.79 6.23 13.86
N SER A 123 -22.26 7.33 14.40
CA SER A 123 -22.17 7.65 15.83
C SER A 123 -21.99 9.15 16.01
#